data_AF-A0A6P1LAJ5-F1
#
_entry.id   AF-A0A6P1LAJ5-F1
#
_cell.length_a   1.000
_cell.length_b   1.000
_cell.length_c   1.000
_cell.angle_alpha   90.00
_cell.angle_beta   90.00
_cell.angle_gamma   90.00
#
_symmetry.space_group_name_H-M   'P 1'
#
loop_
_entity.id
_entity.type
_entity.pdbx_description
1 polymer ?
#
loop_
_entity_poly.entity_id
_entity_poly.type
_entity_poly.pdbx_seq_one_letter_code
_entity_poly.pdbx_strand_id
1 'polypeptide(L)'
;MKDGVFFHHQEDVYDWEGKPLNPEIRSAITVNNIVRVSVNHSSGYSEGIYVQITTVDGSDLVGIVQDTYRQFFEGETIYVENGESICFSRASIIEVPLNWDGNENLFDAVNS
;
A
#
# COMPACT_ATOMS: atom_id res chain seq x y z
N MET A 1 -0.03 -15.29 1.24
CA MET A 1 -0.95 -14.71 0.24
C MET A 1 -1.65 -15.85 -0.45
N LYS A 2 -2.96 -15.76 -0.68
CA LYS A 2 -3.69 -16.83 -1.39
C LYS A 2 -3.28 -16.89 -2.87
N ASP A 3 -3.44 -18.06 -3.48
CA ASP A 3 -3.17 -18.24 -4.91
C ASP A 3 -4.03 -17.31 -5.77
N GLY A 4 -3.46 -16.82 -6.87
CA GLY A 4 -4.16 -15.95 -7.80
C GLY A 4 -4.30 -14.48 -7.36
N VAL A 5 -3.59 -14.08 -6.30
CA VAL A 5 -3.46 -12.69 -5.86
C VAL A 5 -2.25 -12.03 -6.52
N PHE A 6 -2.41 -10.79 -6.96
CA PHE A 6 -1.36 -10.01 -7.61
C PHE A 6 -1.57 -8.51 -7.40
N PHE A 7 -0.53 -7.73 -7.70
CA PHE A 7 -0.53 -6.28 -7.57
C PHE A 7 -0.49 -5.64 -8.95
N HIS A 8 -1.28 -4.59 -9.16
CA HIS A 8 -1.26 -3.81 -10.39
C HIS A 8 -0.34 -2.62 -10.26
N HIS A 9 0.26 -2.20 -11.37
CA HIS A 9 0.88 -0.89 -11.46
C HIS A 9 -0.22 0.17 -11.62
N GLN A 10 -0.06 1.28 -10.90
CA GLN A 10 -0.96 2.42 -10.94
C GLN A 10 -0.13 3.65 -11.29
N GLU A 11 -0.60 4.46 -12.22
CA GLU A 11 0.10 5.69 -12.58
C GLU A 11 -0.15 6.75 -11.51
N ASP A 12 -1.41 6.92 -11.14
CA ASP A 12 -1.85 7.88 -10.14
C ASP A 12 -1.64 7.38 -8.70
N VAL A 13 -1.35 8.32 -7.80
CA VAL A 13 -1.27 8.09 -6.35
C VAL A 13 -1.94 9.27 -5.65
N TYR A 14 -2.64 8.98 -4.57
CA TYR A 14 -3.42 9.97 -3.84
C TYR A 14 -3.00 10.02 -2.36
N ASP A 15 -3.38 11.08 -1.65
CA ASP A 15 -3.40 11.05 -0.18
C ASP A 15 -4.70 10.43 0.33
N TRP A 16 -4.78 10.24 1.65
CA TRP A 16 -5.97 9.73 2.33
C TRP A 16 -7.21 10.63 2.20
N GLU A 17 -7.02 11.92 1.87
CA GLU A 17 -8.12 12.85 1.59
C GLU A 17 -8.58 12.78 0.13
N GLY A 18 -7.95 11.95 -0.70
CA GLY A 18 -8.24 11.79 -2.13
C GLY A 18 -7.59 12.85 -3.02
N LYS A 19 -6.62 13.63 -2.51
CA LYS A 19 -5.89 14.61 -3.33
C LYS A 19 -4.78 13.91 -4.10
N PRO A 20 -4.58 14.23 -5.39
CA PRO A 20 -3.50 13.64 -6.16
C PRO A 20 -2.14 14.06 -5.61
N LEU A 21 -1.21 13.10 -5.56
CA LEU A 21 0.19 13.30 -5.20
C LEU A 21 1.08 13.14 -6.44
N ASN A 22 2.27 13.72 -6.41
CA ASN A 22 3.29 13.45 -7.43
C ASN A 22 3.68 11.96 -7.37
N PRO A 23 3.56 11.18 -8.47
CA PRO A 23 3.98 9.77 -8.51
C PRO A 23 5.43 9.51 -8.05
N GLU A 24 6.31 10.51 -8.16
CA GLU A 24 7.70 10.44 -7.67
C GLU A 24 7.79 10.23 -6.15
N ILE A 25 6.74 10.54 -5.38
CA ILE A 25 6.68 10.26 -3.93
C ILE A 25 6.95 8.78 -3.63
N ARG A 26 6.58 7.89 -4.56
CA ARG A 26 6.83 6.45 -4.44
C ARG A 26 8.31 6.12 -4.31
N SER A 27 9.22 6.97 -4.78
CA SER A 27 10.67 6.79 -4.64
C SER A 27 11.19 7.14 -3.25
N ALA A 28 10.51 8.04 -2.54
CA ALA A 28 10.88 8.46 -1.18
C ALA A 28 10.44 7.46 -0.10
N ILE A 29 9.59 6.49 -0.46
CA ILE A 29 9.05 5.50 0.46
C ILE A 29 10.17 4.59 0.97
N THR A 30 10.25 4.48 2.30
CA THR A 30 11.26 3.74 3.04
C THR A 30 10.65 2.92 4.17
N VAL A 31 11.48 2.22 4.92
CA VAL A 31 11.08 1.44 6.10
C VAL A 31 10.31 2.32 7.09
N ASN A 32 9.30 1.73 7.72
CA ASN A 32 8.32 2.33 8.64
C ASN A 32 7.22 3.18 8.00
N ASN A 33 7.33 3.56 6.72
CA ASN A 33 6.23 4.23 6.04
C ASN A 33 5.01 3.31 5.92
N ILE A 34 3.82 3.90 5.95
CA ILE A 34 2.56 3.19 5.74
C ILE A 34 1.99 3.64 4.39
N VAL A 35 1.63 2.67 3.56
CA VAL A 35 1.13 2.91 2.20
C VAL A 35 -0.11 2.07 1.95
N ARG A 36 -0.93 2.50 0.99
CA ARG A 36 -2.04 1.68 0.50
C ARG A 36 -1.70 1.08 -0.86
N VAL A 37 -1.93 -0.21 -1.01
CA VAL A 37 -1.70 -0.94 -2.26
C VAL A 37 -2.97 -1.63 -2.72
N SER A 38 -3.16 -1.72 -4.04
CA SER A 38 -4.27 -2.48 -4.62
C SER A 38 -3.90 -3.96 -4.76
N VAL A 39 -4.60 -4.80 -4.02
CA VAL A 39 -4.58 -6.25 -4.14
C VAL A 39 -5.67 -6.68 -5.10
N ASN A 40 -5.29 -7.43 -6.12
CA ASN A 40 -6.19 -7.92 -7.16
C ASN A 40 -6.22 -9.44 -7.13
N HIS A 41 -7.38 -10.02 -7.44
CA HIS A 41 -7.56 -11.46 -7.52
C HIS A 41 -8.07 -11.87 -8.90
N SER A 42 -7.69 -13.06 -9.34
CA SER A 42 -8.07 -13.63 -10.65
C SER A 42 -9.59 -13.71 -10.88
N SER A 43 -10.40 -13.70 -9.82
CA SER A 43 -11.87 -13.63 -9.91
C SER A 43 -12.42 -12.25 -10.30
N GLY A 44 -11.56 -11.24 -10.48
CA GLY A 44 -11.95 -9.86 -10.73
C GLY A 44 -12.23 -9.03 -9.47
N TYR A 45 -12.00 -9.60 -8.28
CA TYR A 45 -12.08 -8.85 -7.02
C TYR A 45 -10.83 -7.98 -6.85
N SER A 46 -11.00 -6.77 -6.34
CA SER A 46 -9.91 -5.85 -6.01
C SER A 46 -10.20 -5.13 -4.71
N GLU A 47 -9.15 -4.91 -3.92
CA GLU A 47 -9.22 -4.19 -2.66
C GLU A 47 -7.96 -3.37 -2.40
N GLY A 48 -8.09 -2.31 -1.61
CA GLY A 48 -6.94 -1.50 -1.19
C GLY A 48 -6.62 -1.80 0.27
N ILE A 49 -5.40 -2.25 0.55
CA ILE A 49 -4.94 -2.58 1.92
C ILE A 49 -3.81 -1.67 2.38
N TYR A 50 -3.77 -1.39 3.68
CA TYR A 50 -2.64 -0.70 4.31
C TYR A 50 -1.50 -1.63 4.65
N VAL A 51 -0.29 -1.16 4.39
CA VAL A 51 0.94 -1.93 4.58
C VAL A 51 2.00 -1.04 5.18
N GLN A 52 2.56 -1.47 6.32
CA GLN A 52 3.74 -0.86 6.90
C GLN A 52 5.00 -1.46 6.27
N ILE A 53 5.85 -0.64 5.69
CA ILE A 53 7.08 -1.08 5.02
C ILE A 53 8.10 -1.55 6.06
N THR A 54 8.65 -2.73 5.85
CA THR A 54 9.67 -3.34 6.73
C THR A 54 11.01 -3.53 6.03
N THR A 55 11.01 -3.68 4.70
CA THR A 55 12.23 -3.82 3.90
C THR A 55 12.06 -3.09 2.57
N VAL A 56 13.16 -2.52 2.07
CA VAL A 56 13.28 -1.93 0.74
C VAL A 56 14.36 -2.69 -0.02
N ASP A 57 14.01 -3.25 -1.17
CA ASP A 57 14.95 -3.94 -2.07
C ASP A 57 14.83 -3.37 -3.49
N GLY A 58 15.59 -2.31 -3.74
CA GLY A 58 15.53 -1.58 -5.01
C GLY A 58 14.13 -1.00 -5.30
N SER A 59 13.49 -1.50 -6.35
CA SER A 59 12.12 -1.11 -6.75
C SER A 59 11.02 -1.80 -5.95
N ASP A 60 11.37 -2.88 -5.25
CA ASP A 60 10.42 -3.70 -4.52
C ASP A 60 10.43 -3.33 -3.04
N LEU A 61 9.26 -3.49 -2.44
CA LEU A 61 9.01 -3.23 -1.03
C LEU A 61 8.44 -4.49 -0.39
N VAL A 62 8.90 -4.77 0.81
CA VAL A 62 8.29 -5.79 1.67
C VAL A 62 7.68 -5.09 2.86
N GLY A 63 6.43 -5.42 3.17
CA GLY A 63 5.73 -4.83 4.28
C GLY A 63 4.80 -5.81 4.98
N ILE A 64 4.30 -5.37 6.13
CA ILE A 64 3.36 -6.11 6.95
C ILE A 64 2.01 -5.42 6.81
N VAL A 65 0.98 -6.19 6.48
CA VAL A 65 -0.38 -5.66 6.33
C VAL A 65 -0.90 -5.19 7.69
N GLN A 66 -1.29 -3.93 7.75
CA GLN A 66 -1.81 -3.25 8.94
C GLN A 66 -3.07 -2.46 8.59
N ASP A 67 -4.07 -3.16 8.08
CA ASP A 67 -5.35 -2.56 7.74
C ASP A 67 -6.34 -2.76 8.88
N THR A 68 -6.21 -1.93 9.91
CA THR A 68 -7.08 -1.93 11.09
C THR A 68 -8.48 -1.39 10.81
N TYR A 69 -8.66 -0.70 9.67
CA TYR A 69 -9.94 -0.14 9.23
C TYR A 69 -10.74 -1.11 8.36
N ARG A 70 -10.14 -2.21 7.92
CA ARG A 70 -10.80 -3.23 7.11
C ARG A 70 -11.89 -3.94 7.91
N GLN A 71 -13.12 -3.78 7.45
CA GLN A 71 -14.26 -4.51 7.97
C GLN A 71 -14.54 -5.69 7.04
N PHE A 72 -14.69 -6.87 7.65
CA PHE A 72 -15.07 -8.08 6.94
C PHE A 72 -16.46 -8.51 7.38
N PHE A 73 -17.30 -8.85 6.42
CA PHE A 73 -18.55 -9.54 6.71
C PHE A 73 -18.30 -11.03 6.93
N GLU A 74 -19.15 -11.66 7.73
CA GLU A 74 -19.08 -13.11 7.95
C GLU A 74 -19.23 -13.85 6.60
N GLY A 75 -18.27 -14.73 6.30
CA GLY A 75 -18.23 -15.49 5.05
C GLY A 75 -17.49 -14.81 3.90
N GLU A 76 -16.97 -13.60 4.07
CA GLU A 76 -16.09 -12.99 3.06
C GLU A 76 -14.74 -13.69 2.96
N THR A 77 -14.24 -13.81 1.74
CA THR A 77 -12.90 -14.36 1.50
C THR A 77 -11.86 -13.27 1.72
N ILE A 78 -11.06 -13.44 2.75
CA ILE A 78 -9.88 -12.59 3.01
C ILE A 78 -8.72 -13.13 2.17
N TYR A 79 -8.20 -12.34 1.22
CA TYR A 79 -7.11 -12.77 0.33
C TYR A 79 -5.71 -12.50 0.91
N VAL A 80 -5.63 -11.47 1.75
CA VAL A 80 -4.43 -11.05 2.46
C VAL A 80 -4.84 -10.66 3.88
N GLU A 81 -4.19 -11.21 4.89
CA GLU A 81 -4.59 -11.01 6.30
C GLU A 81 -3.75 -9.93 6.98
N ASN A 82 -4.31 -9.30 8.03
CA ASN A 82 -3.53 -8.43 8.90
C ASN A 82 -2.39 -9.22 9.57
N GLY A 83 -1.19 -8.63 9.60
CA GLY A 83 0.03 -9.29 10.07
C GLY A 83 0.74 -10.12 9.00
N GLU A 84 0.13 -10.30 7.81
CA GLU A 84 0.77 -11.00 6.71
C GLU A 84 1.90 -10.16 6.10
N SER A 85 3.01 -10.81 5.74
CA SER A 85 4.10 -10.18 4.99
C SER A 85 3.88 -10.32 3.49
N ILE A 86 3.94 -9.21 2.77
CA ILE A 86 3.75 -9.16 1.33
C ILE A 86 4.88 -8.39 0.65
N CYS A 87 5.21 -8.80 -0.58
CA CYS A 87 6.19 -8.14 -1.45
C CYS A 87 5.46 -7.56 -2.67
N PHE A 88 5.73 -6.29 -2.99
CA PHE A 88 5.11 -5.58 -4.10
C PHE A 88 6.04 -4.50 -4.65
N SER A 89 5.82 -4.14 -5.92
CA SER A 89 6.52 -3.04 -6.57
C SER A 89 6.03 -1.69 -6.03
N ARG A 90 6.94 -0.70 -5.93
CA ARG A 90 6.58 0.70 -5.63
C ARG A 90 5.45 1.22 -6.53
N ALA A 91 5.40 0.78 -7.78
CA ALA A 91 4.37 1.18 -8.74
C ALA A 91 2.95 0.71 -8.36
N SER A 92 2.81 -0.21 -7.40
CA SER A 92 1.52 -0.70 -6.92
C SER A 92 0.88 0.11 -5.80
N ILE A 93 1.57 1.16 -5.35
CA ILE A 93 1.07 2.06 -4.31
C ILE A 93 0.04 3.01 -4.93
N ILE A 94 -1.17 2.98 -4.39
CA ILE A 94 -2.29 3.81 -4.85
C ILE A 94 -2.55 5.01 -3.93
N GLU A 95 -2.11 4.92 -2.68
CA GLU A 95 -2.37 5.96 -1.68
C GLU A 95 -1.22 6.06 -0.68
N VAL A 96 -0.92 7.28 -0.23
CA VAL A 96 0.04 7.56 0.83
C VAL A 96 -0.62 8.48 1.86
N PRO A 97 -0.99 7.97 3.05
CA PRO A 97 -1.56 8.79 4.11
C PRO A 97 -0.47 9.66 4.77
N LEU A 98 -0.19 10.84 4.21
CA LEU A 98 0.93 11.71 4.60
C LEU A 98 0.91 12.15 6.07
N ASN A 99 -0.26 12.13 6.72
CA ASN A 99 -0.46 12.57 8.10
C ASN A 99 -0.49 11.40 9.11
N TRP A 100 -0.22 10.17 8.67
CA TRP A 100 -0.13 9.01 9.57
C TRP A 100 1.27 8.89 10.17
N ASP A 101 1.32 8.30 11.37
CA ASP A 101 2.56 8.01 12.07
C ASP A 101 3.50 7.18 11.18
N GLY A 102 4.73 7.62 11.06
CA GLY A 102 5.76 7.00 10.24
C GLY A 102 5.82 7.50 8.79
N ASN A 103 4.98 8.44 8.36
CA ASN A 103 5.03 9.05 7.01
C ASN A 103 5.53 10.51 7.00
N GLU A 104 6.02 11.03 8.13
CA GLU A 104 6.41 12.44 8.27
C GLU A 104 7.49 12.84 7.27
N ASN A 105 8.43 11.93 6.97
CA ASN A 105 9.50 12.15 5.99
C ASN A 105 8.99 12.31 4.56
N LEU A 106 7.77 11.84 4.27
CA LEU A 106 7.17 11.95 2.94
C LEU A 106 6.54 13.32 2.72
N PHE A 107 6.14 14.01 3.79
CA PHE A 107 5.58 15.36 3.71
C PHE A 107 6.57 16.34 3.09
N ASP A 108 7.85 16.21 3.45
CA ASP A 108 8.93 17.03 2.89
C ASP A 108 9.12 16.77 1.39
N ALA A 109 9.00 15.51 0.96
CA ALA A 109 9.17 15.11 -0.44
C ALA A 109 8.06 15.64 -1.38
N VAL A 110 6.90 16.01 -0.84
CA VAL A 110 5.79 16.59 -1.64
C VAL A 110 5.85 18.12 -1.70
N ASN A 111 6.61 18.76 -0.82
CA ASN A 111 6.68 20.23 -0.69
C ASN A 111 8.03 20.83 -1.14
N SER A 112 9.02 19.99 -1.45
CA SER A 112 10.32 20.35 -2.02
C SER A 112 10.28 20.46 -3.54
#